data_AF-A0A920QL80-F1
#
_entry.id   AF-A0A920QL80-F1
#
_cell.length_a   1.000
_cell.length_b   1.000
_cell.length_c   1.000
_cell.angle_alpha   90.00
_cell.angle_beta   90.00
_cell.angle_gamma   90.00
#
_symmetry.space_group_name_H-M   'P 1'
#
loop_
_entity.id
_entity.type
_entity.pdbx_description
1 polymer ?
#
loop_
_entity_poly.entity_id
_entity_poly.type
_entity_poly.pdbx_seq_one_letter_code
_entity_poly.pdbx_strand_id
1 'polypeptide(L)' 'MNSRLLIIDDDEKLNLLLTDYLGEMGFEVLSAVLPEEGLQLLGKGKNLIWLFLM' A
#
# COMPACT_ATOMS: atom_id res chain seq x y z
N MET A 1 -13.67 3.76 -10.90
CA MET A 1 -12.26 4.17 -10.80
C MET A 1 -11.72 3.48 -9.56
N ASN A 2 -10.83 2.50 -9.69
CA ASN A 2 -10.22 1.88 -8.51
C ASN A 2 -9.03 2.73 -8.10
N SER A 3 -9.11 3.35 -6.94
CA SER A 3 -8.00 4.08 -6.33
C SER A 3 -6.98 3.07 -5.83
N ARG A 4 -5.71 3.29 -6.17
CA ARG A 4 -4.61 2.43 -5.74
C ARG A 4 -4.01 2.99 -4.45
N LEU A 5 -3.73 2.12 -3.49
CA LEU A 5 -3.13 2.47 -2.21
C LEU A 5 -1.75 1.82 -2.11
N LEU A 6 -0.77 2.53 -1.56
CA LEU A 6 0.49 1.93 -1.13
C LEU A 6 0.64 2.13 0.38
N ILE A 7 0.89 1.01 1.06
CA ILE A 7 1.20 0.96 2.49
C ILE A 7 2.69 0.66 2.62
N ILE A 8 3.38 1.45 3.43
CA ILE A 8 4.77 1.19 3.80
C ILE A 8 4.81 1.12 5.32
N ASP A 9 5.03 -0.07 5.84
CA ASP A 9 5.03 -0.39 7.27
C ASP A 9 5.95 -1.61 7.50
N ASP A 10 6.76 -1.60 8.54
CA ASP A 10 7.71 -2.67 8.84
C ASP A 10 7.06 -3.92 9.45
N ASP A 11 5.80 -3.84 9.88
CA ASP A 11 4.99 -4.96 10.35
C ASP A 11 4.21 -5.62 9.18
N GLU A 12 4.73 -6.77 8.74
CA GLU A 12 4.09 -7.60 7.71
C GLU A 12 2.64 -8.02 8.06
N LYS A 13 2.32 -8.22 9.34
CA LYS A 13 0.97 -8.64 9.74
C LYS A 13 -0.02 -7.49 9.60
N LEU A 14 0.41 -6.27 9.94
CA LEU A 14 -0.42 -5.08 9.76
C LEU A 14 -0.65 -4.81 8.27
N ASN A 15 0.41 -4.96 7.45
CA ASN A 15 0.31 -4.87 6.00
C ASN A 15 -0.72 -5.86 5.43
N LEU A 16 -0.70 -7.11 5.88
CA LEU A 16 -1.67 -8.13 5.47
C LEU A 16 -3.10 -7.73 5.85
N LEU A 17 -3.31 -7.35 7.11
CA LEU A 17 -4.63 -6.93 7.63
C LEU A 17 -5.20 -5.75 6.83
N LEU A 18 -4.38 -4.73 6.56
CA LEU A 18 -4.81 -3.55 5.83
C LEU A 18 -5.06 -3.85 4.34
N THR A 19 -4.26 -4.75 3.75
CA THR A 19 -4.47 -5.21 2.38
C THR A 19 -5.81 -5.91 2.23
N ASP A 20 -6.14 -6.82 3.14
CA ASP A 20 -7.43 -7.53 3.12
C ASP A 20 -8.59 -6.56 3.35
N TYR A 21 -8.52 -5.74 4.41
CA TYR A 21 -9.60 -4.82 4.78
C TYR A 21 -9.88 -3.77 3.68
N LEU A 22 -8.85 -3.14 3.13
CA LEU A 22 -9.03 -2.11 2.10
C LEU A 22 -9.29 -2.73 0.72
N GLY A 23 -8.82 -3.95 0.47
CA GLY A 23 -9.18 -4.75 -0.69
C GLY A 23 -10.68 -5.04 -0.75
N GLU A 24 -11.30 -5.43 0.37
CA GLU A 24 -12.75 -5.61 0.47
C GLU A 24 -13.54 -4.31 0.19
N MET A 25 -12.95 -3.14 0.47
CA MET A 25 -13.53 -1.84 0.15
C MET A 25 -13.35 -1.42 -1.33
N GLY A 26 -12.71 -2.24 -2.15
CA GLY A 26 -12.53 -2.01 -3.59
C GLY A 26 -11.26 -1.24 -3.97
N PHE A 27 -10.32 -1.06 -3.03
CA PHE A 27 -9.01 -0.48 -3.33
C PHE A 27 -8.06 -1.54 -3.90
N GLU A 28 -7.19 -1.13 -4.82
CA GLU A 28 -6.04 -1.94 -5.20
C GLU A 28 -4.89 -1.59 -4.24
N VAL A 29 -4.63 -2.48 -3.28
CA VAL A 29 -3.62 -2.23 -2.24
C VAL A 29 -2.30 -2.88 -2.63
N LEU A 30 -1.24 -2.08 -2.57
CA LEU A 30 0.15 -2.52 -2.60
C LEU A 30 0.72 -2.32 -1.20
N SER A 31 1.56 -3.23 -0.74
CA SER A 31 2.30 -3.09 0.51
C SER A 31 3.78 -3.28 0.26
N ALA A 32 4.60 -2.60 1.07
CA ALA A 32 6.04 -2.72 1.09
C ALA A 32 6.52 -2.64 2.54
N VAL A 33 7.52 -3.44 2.88
CA VAL A 33 8.13 -3.43 4.22
C VAL A 33 9.32 -2.47 4.23
N LEU A 34 9.99 -2.36 3.09
CA LEU A 34 11.16 -1.50 2.94
C LEU A 34 10.82 -0.21 2.19
N PRO A 35 11.36 0.94 2.61
CA PRO A 35 11.16 2.22 1.91
C PRO A 35 11.56 2.18 0.43
N GLU A 36 12.61 1.42 0.08
CA GLU A 36 13.10 1.28 -1.29
C GLU A 36 12.09 0.54 -2.18
N GLU A 37 11.42 -0.47 -1.65
CA GLU A 37 10.35 -1.20 -2.34
C GLU A 37 9.16 -0.27 -2.59
N GLY A 38 8.78 0.52 -1.58
CA GLY A 38 7.72 1.50 -1.70
C GLY A 38 8.00 2.56 -2.78
N LEU A 39 9.23 3.07 -2.82
CA LEU A 39 9.70 4.00 -3.86
C LEU A 39 9.63 3.40 -5.27
N GLN A 40 9.97 2.11 -5.44
CA GLN A 40 9.84 1.43 -6.72
C GLN A 40 8.37 1.27 -7.16
N LEU A 41 7.46 1.10 -6.21
CA LEU A 41 6.01 0.99 -6.46
C LEU A 41 5.38 2.34 -6.84
N LEU A 42 5.90 3.45 -6.31
CA LEU A 42 5.50 4.81 -6.69
C LEU A 42 5.72 5.16 -8.16
N GLY A 43 6.88 4.75 -8.70
CA GLY A 43 7.28 5.12 -10.06
C GLY A 43 6.34 4.61 -11.16
N LYS A 44 5.36 3.77 -10.81
CA LYS A 44 4.49 3.05 -11.76
C LYS A 44 3.06 3.60 -11.89
N GLY A 45 2.63 4.63 -11.15
CA GLY A 45 1.22 5.08 -11.21
C GLY A 45 0.93 6.52 -10.77
N LYS A 46 -0.09 7.14 -11.39
CA LYS A 46 -0.53 8.53 -11.13
C LYS A 46 -1.59 8.70 -10.03
N ASN A 47 -2.27 7.62 -9.61
CA ASN A 47 -3.36 7.64 -8.62
C ASN A 47 -3.02 6.76 -7.43
N LEU A 48 -1.96 7.14 -6.70
CA LEU A 48 -1.48 6.42 -5.53
C LEU A 48 -1.66 7.27 -4.28
N ILE A 49 -2.39 6.73 -3.29
CA ILE A 49 -2.49 7.33 -1.95
C ILE A 49 -1.49 6.59 -1.05
N TRP A 50 -0.66 7.36 -0.36
CA TRP A 50 0.43 6.87 0.50
C TRP A 50 0.01 6.89 1.96
N LEU A 51 0.10 5.74 2.63
CA LEU A 51 -0.08 5.64 4.07
C LEU A 51 1.23 5.14 4.70
N PHE A 52 1.81 5.98 5.56
CA PHE A 52 2.98 5.65 6.36
C PHE A 52 2.52 5.57 7.82
N LEU A 53 2.72 4.42 8.45
CA LEU A 53 2.46 4.19 9.85
C LEU A 53 3.82 4.05 10.54
N MET A 54 3.99 4.74 11.68
CA MET A 54 5.27 4.97 12.37
C MET A 54 5.54 3.91 13.43
#